data_AF-A0A1Y1YCR1-F1
#
_entry.id   AF-A0A1Y1YCR1-F1
#
_cell.length_a   1.000
_cell.length_b   1.000
_cell.length_c   1.000
_cell.angle_alpha   90.00
_cell.angle_beta   90.00
_cell.angle_gamma   90.00
#
_symmetry.space_group_name_H-M   'P 1'
#
loop_
_entity.id
_entity.type
_entity.pdbx_description
1 polymer ?
#
loop_
_entity_poly.entity_id
_entity_poly.type
_entity_poly.pdbx_seq_one_letter_code
_entity_poly.pdbx_strand_id
1 'polypeptide(L)'
;MLADSEIPDDSLAPYFMGSELEAAWLGEVQEHQEKRSKIVEYFKPPNFYVQKAGTTFYLGTNAITLKRYILISYRVYRDIKCELESLLDATLSEVQAHNQYQEIQETHFDSTTTYFKVVKMLGRRNKKSKKKVKALQGQKLLENAKSLLVDHKHMFFTIDVETYERDHTSIIEIGWSMHHSKRGLFKDRHFVIEENLHLRNGRYHPDNKEKFLFGESELGTLEDVIGFLEEDLSTGPPKVLIGHDLKSVLEATQIVNPNLDCVDETLDISDLHTVKFGGKDMPGLSRVLDDLEIDYYCLHNAGNDAHYIMEAFLKLVR
;
A
#
# COMPACT_ATOMS: atom_id res chain seq x y z
N MET A 1 34.07 -11.45 -34.27
CA MET A 1 34.42 -12.58 -33.39
C MET A 1 35.27 -12.03 -32.26
N LEU A 2 34.63 -11.63 -31.16
CA LEU A 2 35.32 -11.35 -29.90
C LEU A 2 35.40 -12.67 -29.14
N ALA A 3 36.54 -12.93 -28.51
CA ALA A 3 36.91 -14.22 -27.93
C ALA A 3 35.95 -14.66 -26.82
N ASP A 4 35.61 -15.95 -26.80
CA ASP A 4 34.78 -16.65 -25.80
C ASP A 4 35.37 -16.64 -24.36
N SER A 5 36.41 -15.85 -24.08
CA SER A 5 37.20 -15.93 -22.84
C SER A 5 36.87 -14.90 -21.76
N GLU A 6 35.81 -14.09 -21.91
CA GLU A 6 35.36 -13.11 -20.89
C GLU A 6 33.89 -13.28 -20.50
N ILE A 7 33.30 -14.46 -20.75
CA ILE A 7 31.96 -14.77 -20.22
C ILE A 7 32.18 -15.22 -18.76
N PRO A 8 31.65 -14.49 -17.75
CA PRO A 8 31.71 -14.94 -16.38
C PRO A 8 31.09 -16.34 -16.29
N ASP A 9 31.68 -17.22 -15.49
CA ASP A 9 31.07 -18.50 -15.15
C ASP A 9 29.59 -18.27 -14.81
N ASP A 10 28.67 -19.02 -15.45
CA ASP A 10 27.21 -18.85 -15.30
C ASP A 10 26.78 -18.95 -13.82
N SER A 11 27.65 -19.48 -12.95
CA SER A 11 27.47 -19.53 -11.49
C SER A 11 27.54 -18.15 -10.77
N LEU A 12 28.16 -17.14 -11.39
CA LEU A 12 28.37 -15.79 -10.82
C LEU A 12 27.70 -14.68 -11.65
N ALA A 13 27.20 -15.00 -12.84
CA ALA A 13 26.59 -14.03 -13.74
C ALA A 13 25.18 -13.62 -13.28
N PRO A 14 24.77 -12.35 -13.49
CA PRO A 14 23.44 -11.90 -13.08
C PRO A 14 22.33 -12.48 -13.97
N TYR A 15 21.13 -12.56 -13.39
CA TYR A 15 19.89 -12.91 -14.09
C TYR A 15 19.02 -11.67 -14.31
N PHE A 16 18.28 -11.67 -15.42
CA PHE A 16 17.42 -10.56 -15.84
C PHE A 16 15.97 -11.02 -16.03
N MET A 17 15.01 -10.15 -15.77
CA MET A 17 13.63 -10.35 -16.25
C MET A 17 13.46 -9.75 -17.64
N GLY A 18 12.72 -10.42 -18.54
CA GLY A 18 12.42 -9.87 -19.86
C GLY A 18 11.76 -8.48 -19.80
N SER A 19 10.88 -8.25 -18.82
CA SER A 19 10.24 -6.95 -18.61
C SER A 19 11.20 -5.85 -18.14
N GLU A 20 12.31 -6.20 -17.47
CA GLU A 20 13.34 -5.20 -17.09
C GLU A 20 14.12 -4.76 -18.31
N LEU A 21 14.50 -5.70 -19.17
CA LEU A 21 15.18 -5.42 -20.43
C LEU A 21 14.29 -4.56 -21.35
N GLU A 22 13.02 -4.95 -21.49
CA GLU A 22 12.03 -4.21 -22.27
C GLU A 22 11.87 -2.77 -21.76
N ALA A 23 11.69 -2.59 -20.45
CA ALA A 23 11.51 -1.25 -19.86
C ALA A 23 12.76 -0.37 -20.01
N ALA A 24 13.96 -0.93 -19.81
CA ALA A 24 15.21 -0.21 -19.96
C ALA A 24 15.37 0.33 -21.39
N TRP A 25 15.22 -0.53 -22.39
CA TRP A 25 15.40 -0.13 -23.79
C TRP A 25 14.26 0.71 -24.34
N LEU A 26 13.01 0.53 -23.87
CA LEU A 26 11.91 1.47 -24.16
C LEU A 26 12.20 2.88 -23.63
N GLY A 27 12.93 2.97 -22.51
CA GLY A 27 13.42 4.22 -21.93
C GLY A 27 14.44 4.93 -22.82
N GLU A 28 15.21 4.21 -23.63
CA GLU A 28 16.23 4.78 -24.54
C GLU A 28 15.63 5.27 -25.86
N VAL A 29 14.53 4.68 -26.33
CA VAL A 29 13.89 5.02 -27.62
C VAL A 29 12.58 5.78 -27.47
N GLN A 30 12.40 6.55 -26.39
CA GLN A 30 11.12 7.20 -26.05
C GLN A 30 10.53 8.05 -27.19
N GLU A 31 11.39 8.73 -27.96
CA GLU A 31 10.98 9.62 -29.06
C GLU A 31 10.76 8.89 -30.40
N HIS A 32 11.06 7.59 -30.49
CA HIS A 32 10.99 6.81 -31.73
C HIS A 32 9.87 5.76 -31.71
N GLN A 33 8.67 6.16 -32.14
CA GLN A 33 7.46 5.31 -32.08
C GLN A 33 7.61 3.96 -32.82
N GLU A 34 8.31 3.93 -33.95
CA GLU A 34 8.56 2.67 -34.69
C GLU A 34 9.46 1.71 -33.88
N LYS A 35 10.57 2.20 -33.34
CA LYS A 35 11.49 1.41 -32.51
C LYS A 35 10.80 0.88 -31.25
N ARG A 36 9.98 1.72 -30.61
CA ARG A 36 9.15 1.30 -29.46
C ARG A 36 8.24 0.13 -29.82
N SER A 37 7.55 0.21 -30.96
CA SER A 37 6.64 -0.84 -31.41
C SER A 37 7.37 -2.16 -31.68
N LYS A 38 8.57 -2.11 -32.26
CA LYS A 38 9.44 -3.28 -32.47
C LYS A 38 9.89 -3.93 -31.16
N ILE A 39 10.30 -3.13 -30.16
CA ILE A 39 10.70 -3.65 -28.84
C ILE A 39 9.52 -4.35 -28.14
N VAL A 40 8.35 -3.70 -28.10
CA VAL A 40 7.15 -4.28 -27.47
C VAL A 40 6.75 -5.59 -28.17
N GLU A 41 6.76 -5.64 -29.50
CA GLU A 41 6.41 -6.87 -30.22
C GLU A 41 7.45 -7.97 -30.00
N TYR A 42 8.74 -7.63 -29.91
CA TYR A 42 9.81 -8.59 -29.65
C TYR A 42 9.68 -9.28 -28.28
N PHE A 43 9.38 -8.53 -27.22
CA PHE A 43 9.22 -9.08 -25.86
C PHE A 43 7.85 -9.69 -25.58
N LYS A 44 6.92 -9.61 -26.53
CA LYS A 44 5.52 -10.00 -26.36
C LYS A 44 5.38 -11.48 -25.97
N PRO A 45 4.86 -11.78 -24.78
CA PRO A 45 4.55 -13.15 -24.40
C PRO A 45 3.28 -13.66 -25.11
N PRO A 46 3.15 -14.97 -25.36
CA PRO A 46 4.12 -16.02 -25.05
C PRO A 46 5.25 -16.12 -26.10
N ASN A 47 5.13 -15.43 -27.24
CA ASN A 47 5.98 -15.63 -28.41
C ASN A 47 7.48 -15.50 -28.09
N PHE A 48 7.87 -14.45 -27.37
CA PHE A 48 9.25 -14.25 -26.93
C PHE A 48 9.87 -15.49 -26.27
N TYR A 49 9.11 -16.17 -25.40
CA TYR A 49 9.58 -17.31 -24.63
C TYR A 49 9.55 -18.62 -25.43
N VAL A 50 8.58 -18.78 -26.33
CA VAL A 50 8.32 -20.05 -27.03
C VAL A 50 9.07 -20.14 -28.36
N GLN A 51 9.25 -19.03 -29.07
CA GLN A 51 9.90 -19.02 -30.39
C GLN A 51 11.42 -19.12 -30.31
N LYS A 52 12.00 -18.95 -29.12
CA LYS A 52 13.43 -19.14 -28.83
C LYS A 52 13.74 -20.61 -28.54
N ALA A 53 13.50 -21.47 -29.53
CA ALA A 53 13.75 -22.91 -29.41
C ALA A 53 15.22 -23.19 -29.06
N GLY A 54 15.46 -24.02 -28.04
CA GLY A 54 16.81 -24.34 -27.56
C GLY A 54 17.37 -23.36 -26.53
N THR A 55 16.70 -22.24 -26.26
CA THR A 55 17.09 -21.33 -25.17
C THR A 55 16.67 -21.89 -23.81
N THR A 56 17.61 -21.94 -22.87
CA THR A 56 17.33 -22.23 -21.46
C THR A 56 16.91 -20.95 -20.75
N PHE A 57 15.71 -20.97 -20.17
CA PHE A 57 15.27 -19.94 -19.23
C PHE A 57 15.40 -20.45 -17.81
N TYR A 58 15.20 -19.56 -16.84
CA TYR A 58 15.30 -19.91 -15.43
C TYR A 58 14.07 -19.44 -14.67
N LEU A 59 13.79 -20.07 -13.54
CA LEU A 59 12.87 -19.61 -12.53
C LEU A 59 13.67 -19.23 -11.30
N GLY A 60 13.48 -18.03 -10.77
CA GLY A 60 14.18 -17.59 -9.55
C GLY A 60 13.29 -16.75 -8.66
N THR A 61 13.55 -16.83 -7.36
CA THR A 61 12.83 -16.11 -6.31
C THR A 61 13.64 -14.84 -5.99
N ASN A 62 13.04 -13.66 -6.13
CA ASN A 62 13.68 -12.40 -5.78
C ASN A 62 13.91 -12.34 -4.25
N ALA A 63 15.13 -12.03 -3.83
CA ALA A 63 15.56 -12.10 -2.43
C ALA A 63 14.78 -11.15 -1.50
N ILE A 64 14.28 -10.01 -2.04
CA ILE A 64 13.58 -8.98 -1.26
C ILE A 64 12.08 -9.24 -1.27
N THR A 65 11.49 -9.36 -2.46
CA THR A 65 10.03 -9.44 -2.62
C THR A 65 9.47 -10.86 -2.40
N LEU A 66 10.34 -11.87 -2.40
CA LEU A 66 10.00 -13.30 -2.34
C LEU A 66 9.06 -13.77 -3.47
N LYS A 67 8.89 -12.95 -4.51
CA LYS A 67 8.18 -13.30 -5.74
C LYS A 67 9.10 -14.08 -6.66
N ARG A 68 8.55 -15.06 -7.37
CA ARG A 68 9.25 -15.91 -8.33
C ARG A 68 8.92 -15.47 -9.75
N TYR A 69 9.95 -15.43 -10.60
CA TYR A 69 9.89 -14.89 -11.96
C TYR A 69 10.50 -15.85 -12.97
N ILE A 70 10.21 -15.62 -14.25
CA ILE A 70 10.98 -16.18 -15.35
C ILE A 70 12.18 -15.27 -15.57
N LEU A 71 13.36 -15.87 -15.66
CA LEU A 71 14.65 -15.22 -15.69
C LEU A 71 15.44 -15.62 -16.93
N ILE A 72 16.30 -14.71 -17.37
CA ILE A 72 17.18 -14.80 -18.53
C ILE A 72 18.60 -14.76 -17.97
N SER A 73 19.45 -15.73 -18.31
CA SER A 73 20.86 -15.69 -17.91
C SER A 73 21.62 -14.61 -18.69
N TYR A 74 22.78 -14.20 -18.19
CA TYR A 74 23.61 -13.20 -18.86
C TYR A 74 23.92 -13.56 -20.32
N ARG A 75 24.21 -14.83 -20.61
CA ARG A 75 24.45 -15.29 -21.99
C ARG A 75 23.26 -15.04 -22.90
N VAL A 76 22.07 -15.45 -22.49
CA VAL A 76 20.83 -15.26 -23.28
C VAL A 76 20.49 -13.76 -23.40
N TYR A 77 20.77 -12.97 -22.36
CA TYR A 77 20.66 -11.51 -22.41
C TYR A 77 21.51 -10.90 -23.54
N ARG A 78 22.78 -11.33 -23.67
CA ARG A 78 23.67 -10.87 -24.74
C ARG A 78 23.12 -11.20 -26.12
N ASP A 79 22.60 -12.42 -26.30
CA ASP A 79 21.98 -12.84 -27.56
C ASP A 79 20.76 -11.98 -27.92
N ILE A 80 19.87 -11.76 -26.94
CA ILE A 80 18.69 -10.89 -27.09
C ILE A 80 19.09 -9.46 -27.47
N LYS A 81 20.11 -8.91 -26.81
CA LYS A 81 20.60 -7.56 -27.10
C LYS A 81 21.06 -7.47 -28.56
N CYS A 82 21.91 -8.39 -29.02
CA CYS A 82 22.40 -8.41 -30.40
C CYS A 82 21.25 -8.54 -31.43
N GLU A 83 20.27 -9.41 -31.17
CA GLU A 83 19.10 -9.56 -32.05
C GLU A 83 18.29 -8.27 -32.15
N LEU A 84 18.06 -7.59 -31.03
CA LEU A 84 17.32 -6.33 -31.00
C LEU A 84 18.09 -5.17 -31.64
N GLU A 85 19.39 -5.05 -31.40
CA GLU A 85 20.24 -4.04 -32.04
C GLU A 85 20.19 -4.20 -33.57
N SER A 86 20.23 -5.44 -34.07
CA SER A 86 20.06 -5.73 -35.49
C SER A 86 18.65 -5.41 -36.01
N LEU A 87 17.60 -5.64 -35.23
CA LEU A 87 16.21 -5.34 -35.60
C LEU A 87 15.94 -3.82 -35.66
N LEU A 88 16.61 -3.05 -34.80
CA LEU A 88 16.41 -1.63 -34.62
C LEU A 88 17.37 -0.76 -35.45
N ASP A 89 18.41 -1.37 -36.03
CA ASP A 89 19.54 -0.68 -36.66
C ASP A 89 20.11 0.40 -35.71
N ALA A 90 20.37 0.00 -34.46
CA ALA A 90 20.80 0.89 -33.39
C ALA A 90 21.55 0.13 -32.30
N THR A 91 22.48 0.80 -31.62
CA THR A 91 23.12 0.28 -30.41
C THR A 91 22.24 0.55 -29.20
N LEU A 92 22.12 -0.45 -28.31
CA LEU A 92 21.39 -0.37 -27.05
C LEU A 92 22.38 -0.35 -25.87
N SER A 93 22.03 0.36 -24.80
CA SER A 93 22.88 0.40 -23.61
C SER A 93 22.88 -0.94 -22.86
N GLU A 94 23.93 -1.19 -22.08
CA GLU A 94 23.97 -2.33 -21.16
C GLU A 94 22.95 -2.14 -20.04
N VAL A 95 22.23 -3.21 -19.70
CA VAL A 95 21.23 -3.18 -18.63
C VAL A 95 21.89 -3.64 -17.33
N GLN A 96 21.78 -2.84 -16.27
CA GLN A 96 22.31 -3.19 -14.96
C GLN A 96 21.36 -4.13 -14.23
N ALA A 97 21.90 -5.24 -13.70
CA ALA A 97 21.12 -6.17 -12.90
C ALA A 97 20.97 -5.62 -11.47
N HIS A 98 19.77 -5.12 -11.15
CA HIS A 98 19.47 -4.56 -9.83
C HIS A 98 18.92 -5.60 -8.84
N ASN A 99 18.42 -6.73 -9.34
CA ASN A 99 17.75 -7.73 -8.54
C ASN A 99 18.64 -8.94 -8.27
N GLN A 100 18.62 -9.41 -7.02
CA GLN A 100 19.24 -10.66 -6.61
C GLN A 100 18.19 -11.77 -6.54
N TYR A 101 18.50 -12.91 -7.14
CA TYR A 101 17.62 -14.06 -7.22
C TYR A 101 18.25 -15.28 -6.54
N GLN A 102 17.41 -16.04 -5.85
CA GLN A 102 17.75 -17.29 -5.17
C GLN A 102 16.82 -18.42 -5.62
N GLU A 103 17.10 -19.66 -5.21
CA GLU A 103 16.34 -20.86 -5.61
C GLU A 103 16.21 -20.98 -7.14
N ILE A 104 17.32 -20.76 -7.86
CA ILE A 104 17.37 -20.79 -9.32
C ILE A 104 17.10 -22.20 -9.83
N GLN A 105 16.23 -22.32 -10.84
CA GLN A 105 15.87 -23.59 -11.46
C GLN A 105 15.69 -23.39 -12.97
N GLU A 106 16.33 -24.23 -13.77
CA GLU A 106 16.14 -24.24 -15.23
C GLU A 106 14.68 -24.53 -15.62
N THR A 107 14.24 -23.91 -16.72
CA THR A 107 12.94 -24.14 -17.35
C THR A 107 13.04 -23.94 -18.85
N HIS A 108 12.20 -24.67 -19.58
CA HIS A 108 12.09 -24.57 -21.03
C HIS A 108 10.63 -24.38 -21.44
N PHE A 109 10.43 -23.68 -22.56
CA PHE A 109 9.10 -23.39 -23.11
C PHE A 109 8.98 -23.98 -24.51
N ASP A 110 8.68 -25.28 -24.58
CA ASP A 110 8.46 -26.01 -25.83
C ASP A 110 7.18 -25.61 -26.57
N SER A 111 6.26 -24.94 -25.88
CA SER A 111 4.95 -24.62 -26.39
C SER A 111 4.31 -23.47 -25.60
N THR A 112 3.35 -22.79 -26.23
CA THR A 112 2.49 -21.80 -25.57
C THR A 112 1.76 -22.40 -24.36
N THR A 113 1.40 -23.68 -24.44
CA THR A 113 0.77 -24.42 -23.34
C THR A 113 1.69 -24.52 -22.12
N THR A 114 2.96 -24.88 -22.32
CA THR A 114 3.95 -24.98 -21.23
C THR A 114 4.23 -23.61 -20.61
N TYR A 115 4.37 -22.56 -21.43
CA TYR A 115 4.49 -21.18 -20.95
C TYR A 115 3.33 -20.78 -20.02
N PHE A 116 2.08 -20.93 -20.48
CA PHE A 116 0.93 -20.55 -19.66
C PHE A 116 0.77 -21.42 -18.40
N LYS A 117 1.17 -22.70 -18.43
CA LYS A 117 1.23 -23.55 -17.23
C LYS A 117 2.20 -22.98 -16.19
N VAL A 118 3.40 -22.59 -16.61
CA VAL A 118 4.42 -21.98 -15.73
C VAL A 118 3.93 -20.64 -15.18
N VAL A 119 3.42 -19.74 -16.03
CA VAL A 119 2.87 -18.44 -15.59
C VAL A 119 1.75 -18.62 -14.56
N LYS A 120 0.84 -19.57 -14.78
CA LYS A 120 -0.24 -19.89 -13.82
C LYS A 120 0.30 -20.40 -12.49
N MET A 121 1.34 -21.25 -12.53
CA MET A 121 2.02 -21.76 -11.33
C MET A 121 2.71 -20.62 -10.57
N LEU A 122 3.43 -19.73 -11.27
CA LEU A 122 4.08 -18.56 -10.69
C LEU A 122 3.06 -17.61 -10.06
N GLY A 123 1.93 -17.34 -10.74
CA GLY A 123 0.84 -16.52 -10.21
C GLY A 123 0.27 -17.06 -8.89
N ARG A 124 0.06 -18.38 -8.80
CA ARG A 124 -0.38 -19.04 -7.56
C ARG A 124 0.67 -18.93 -6.45
N ARG A 125 1.95 -19.16 -6.76
CA ARG A 125 3.05 -19.05 -5.79
C ARG A 125 3.20 -17.61 -5.29
N ASN A 126 3.24 -16.63 -6.19
CA ASN A 126 3.42 -15.22 -5.86
C ASN A 126 2.25 -14.67 -5.04
N LYS A 127 1.03 -15.16 -5.25
CA LYS A 127 -0.12 -14.84 -4.38
C LYS A 127 0.09 -15.35 -2.95
N LYS A 128 0.65 -16.56 -2.78
CA LYS A 128 1.00 -17.10 -1.45
C LYS A 128 2.15 -16.32 -0.81
N SER A 129 3.21 -16.02 -1.56
CA SER A 129 4.33 -15.20 -1.07
C SER A 129 3.86 -13.82 -0.61
N LYS A 130 3.03 -13.13 -1.42
CA LYS A 130 2.44 -11.84 -1.05
C LYS A 130 1.66 -11.92 0.26
N LYS A 131 0.84 -12.97 0.45
CA LYS A 131 0.10 -13.19 1.70
C LYS A 131 1.05 -13.38 2.89
N LYS A 132 2.12 -14.17 2.73
CA LYS A 132 3.12 -14.39 3.78
C LYS A 132 3.86 -13.11 4.16
N VAL A 133 4.31 -12.34 3.19
CA VAL A 133 4.99 -11.05 3.42
C VAL A 133 4.06 -10.07 4.12
N LYS A 134 2.80 -9.93 3.64
CA LYS A 134 1.80 -9.05 4.29
C LYS A 134 1.54 -9.48 5.74
N ALA A 135 1.44 -10.79 6.01
CA ALA A 135 1.25 -11.29 7.37
C ALA A 135 2.44 -10.97 8.29
N LEU A 136 3.68 -11.12 7.80
CA LEU A 136 4.89 -10.77 8.58
C LEU A 136 4.98 -9.27 8.84
N GLN A 137 4.72 -8.44 7.83
CA GLN A 137 4.68 -6.98 7.98
C GLN A 137 3.61 -6.55 8.96
N GLY A 138 2.41 -7.13 8.85
CA GLY A 138 1.31 -6.86 9.76
C GLY A 138 1.60 -7.32 11.19
N GLN A 139 2.26 -8.46 11.40
CA GLN A 139 2.70 -8.84 12.75
C GLN A 139 3.68 -7.83 13.32
N LYS A 140 4.66 -7.36 12.53
CA LYS A 140 5.60 -6.32 12.96
C LYS A 140 4.88 -5.02 13.32
N LEU A 141 3.88 -4.62 12.53
CA LEU A 141 3.03 -3.45 12.81
C LEU A 141 2.29 -3.61 14.14
N LEU A 142 1.67 -4.77 14.39
CA LEU A 142 0.97 -5.06 15.63
C LEU A 142 1.91 -5.02 16.85
N GLU A 143 3.10 -5.61 16.75
CA GLU A 143 4.09 -5.54 17.85
C GLU A 143 4.60 -4.11 18.08
N ASN A 144 4.78 -3.31 17.03
CA ASN A 144 5.11 -1.88 17.17
C ASN A 144 4.01 -1.13 17.93
N ALA A 145 2.76 -1.29 17.50
CA ALA A 145 1.60 -0.65 18.12
C ALA A 145 1.46 -1.02 19.60
N LYS A 146 1.70 -2.29 19.96
CA LYS A 146 1.77 -2.76 21.35
C LYS A 146 2.87 -2.07 22.14
N SER A 147 4.07 -1.98 21.57
CA SER A 147 5.21 -1.32 22.21
C SER A 147 4.93 0.15 22.52
N LEU A 148 4.33 0.87 21.56
CA LEU A 148 3.96 2.28 21.71
C LEU A 148 2.92 2.48 22.83
N LEU A 149 2.00 1.52 23.03
CA LEU A 149 1.02 1.61 24.12
C LEU A 149 1.64 1.37 25.49
N VAL A 150 2.51 0.36 25.60
CA VAL A 150 3.11 -0.09 26.87
C VAL A 150 4.24 0.82 27.35
N ASP A 151 4.89 1.59 26.47
CA ASP A 151 5.96 2.50 26.90
C ASP A 151 5.45 3.70 27.73
N HIS A 152 4.13 3.96 27.69
CA HIS A 152 3.45 5.05 28.40
C HIS A 152 4.01 6.45 28.11
N LYS A 153 4.66 6.63 26.96
CA LYS A 153 5.29 7.88 26.52
C LYS A 153 4.50 8.62 25.45
N HIS A 154 3.51 7.97 24.85
CA HIS A 154 2.78 8.50 23.71
C HIS A 154 1.36 8.96 24.09
N MET A 155 0.88 9.92 23.32
CA MET A 155 -0.54 10.24 23.19
C MET A 155 -1.04 9.65 21.89
N PHE A 156 -2.16 8.94 21.98
CA PHE A 156 -2.84 8.37 20.82
C PHE A 156 -3.90 9.34 20.37
N PHE A 157 -3.97 9.57 19.06
CA PHE A 157 -4.90 10.51 18.46
C PHE A 157 -5.67 9.78 17.36
N THR A 158 -6.99 9.84 17.36
CA THR A 158 -7.82 9.37 16.25
C THR A 158 -8.58 10.53 15.64
N ILE A 159 -8.81 10.45 14.34
CA ILE A 159 -9.57 11.44 13.58
C ILE A 159 -10.49 10.73 12.60
N ASP A 160 -11.69 11.27 12.45
CA ASP A 160 -12.64 10.90 11.42
C ASP A 160 -13.32 12.15 10.85
N VAL A 161 -13.75 12.06 9.60
CA VAL A 161 -14.28 13.19 8.82
C VAL A 161 -15.46 12.69 7.99
N GLU A 162 -16.61 13.35 8.15
CA GLU A 162 -17.77 13.09 7.31
C GLU A 162 -17.86 14.13 6.18
N THR A 163 -18.13 13.65 4.98
CA THR A 163 -18.33 14.50 3.79
C THR A 163 -19.75 14.37 3.27
N TYR A 164 -20.20 15.36 2.52
CA TYR A 164 -21.52 15.30 1.91
C TYR A 164 -21.58 14.21 0.83
N GLU A 165 -22.55 13.30 0.95
CA GLU A 165 -22.67 12.09 0.12
C GLU A 165 -22.88 12.35 -1.39
N ARG A 166 -23.18 13.59 -1.79
CA ARG A 166 -23.34 13.99 -3.21
C ARG A 166 -22.17 14.83 -3.73
N ASP A 167 -21.32 15.31 -2.85
CA ASP A 167 -20.12 16.08 -3.17
C ASP A 167 -19.10 15.90 -2.04
N HIS A 168 -18.18 14.96 -2.25
CA HIS A 168 -17.14 14.61 -1.28
C HIS A 168 -16.09 15.71 -1.06
N THR A 169 -16.19 16.84 -1.76
CA THR A 169 -15.35 18.02 -1.48
C THR A 169 -15.90 18.88 -0.33
N SER A 170 -17.16 18.67 0.05
CA SER A 170 -17.83 19.41 1.12
C SER A 170 -17.75 18.63 2.43
N ILE A 171 -16.87 19.07 3.34
CA ILE A 171 -16.75 18.52 4.70
C ILE A 171 -17.92 19.01 5.56
N ILE A 172 -18.59 18.09 6.25
CA ILE A 172 -19.77 18.41 7.05
C ILE A 172 -19.55 18.24 8.56
N GLU A 173 -18.67 17.32 8.95
CA GLU A 173 -18.31 17.05 10.35
C GLU A 173 -16.82 16.67 10.44
N ILE A 174 -16.18 17.02 11.54
CA ILE A 174 -14.83 16.56 11.91
C ILE A 174 -14.89 16.13 13.37
N GLY A 175 -14.36 14.95 13.67
CA GLY A 175 -14.26 14.44 15.03
C GLY A 175 -12.90 13.86 15.32
N TRP A 176 -12.46 14.00 16.57
CA TRP A 176 -11.21 13.39 17.02
C TRP A 176 -11.29 12.92 18.48
N SER A 177 -10.48 11.92 18.80
CA SER A 177 -10.31 11.42 20.17
C SER A 177 -8.83 11.36 20.55
N MET A 178 -8.52 11.79 21.76
CA MET A 178 -7.18 11.77 22.33
C MET A 178 -7.13 10.83 23.53
N HIS A 179 -6.20 9.90 23.53
CA HIS A 179 -6.00 8.96 24.63
C HIS A 179 -4.55 9.01 25.15
N HIS A 180 -4.40 9.38 26.43
CA HIS A 180 -3.08 9.38 27.08
C HIS A 180 -2.76 7.98 27.65
N SER A 181 -1.77 7.29 27.04
CA SER A 181 -1.32 5.93 27.40
C SER A 181 -1.09 5.67 28.90
N LYS A 182 -0.51 6.63 29.63
CA LYS A 182 -0.28 6.55 31.09
C LYS A 182 -1.51 6.83 31.96
N ARG A 183 -2.35 7.79 31.57
CA ARG A 183 -3.45 8.29 32.41
C ARG A 183 -4.79 7.61 32.10
N GLY A 184 -4.91 6.97 30.93
CA GLY A 184 -6.16 6.39 30.46
C GLY A 184 -7.27 7.42 30.22
N LEU A 185 -6.91 8.70 30.08
CA LEU A 185 -7.85 9.80 29.90
C LEU A 185 -8.19 9.95 28.43
N PHE A 186 -9.49 10.01 28.14
CA PHE A 186 -10.05 10.37 26.85
C PHE A 186 -10.38 11.87 26.81
N LYS A 187 -10.14 12.48 25.66
CA LYS A 187 -10.70 13.79 25.29
C LYS A 187 -11.27 13.64 23.89
N ASP A 188 -12.59 13.66 23.79
CA ASP A 188 -13.33 13.51 22.54
C ASP A 188 -13.86 14.87 22.10
N ARG A 189 -13.78 15.15 20.80
CA ARG A 189 -14.30 16.37 20.20
C ARG A 189 -15.07 16.05 18.93
N HIS A 190 -16.11 16.83 18.70
CA HIS A 190 -16.96 16.71 17.53
C HIS A 190 -17.41 18.10 17.09
N PHE A 191 -17.12 18.42 15.84
CA PHE A 191 -17.49 19.68 15.22
C PHE A 191 -18.38 19.48 14.01
N VAL A 192 -19.44 20.27 13.94
CA VAL A 192 -20.26 20.46 12.75
C VAL A 192 -19.77 21.70 12.01
N ILE A 193 -19.54 21.58 10.71
CA ILE A 193 -18.98 22.66 9.89
C ILE A 193 -20.08 23.67 9.52
N GLU A 194 -19.90 24.92 9.94
CA GLU A 194 -20.89 26.00 9.82
C GLU A 194 -21.24 26.31 8.36
N GLU A 195 -20.24 26.38 7.49
CA GLU A 195 -20.39 26.66 6.06
C GLU A 195 -21.32 25.65 5.37
N ASN A 196 -21.31 24.42 5.87
CA ASN A 196 -22.00 23.27 5.29
C ASN A 196 -23.15 22.75 6.17
N LEU A 197 -23.63 23.55 7.13
CA LEU A 197 -24.69 23.16 8.07
C LEU A 197 -26.00 22.72 7.38
N HIS A 198 -26.27 23.30 6.21
CA HIS A 198 -27.44 23.01 5.37
C HIS A 198 -27.32 21.67 4.62
N LEU A 199 -26.13 21.07 4.54
CA LEU A 199 -25.90 19.78 3.89
C LEU A 199 -26.15 18.63 4.88
N ARG A 200 -26.93 17.65 4.42
CA ARG A 200 -27.37 16.51 5.22
C ARG A 200 -27.19 15.21 4.43
N ASN A 201 -26.53 14.25 5.05
CA ASN A 201 -26.51 12.87 4.56
C ASN A 201 -27.84 12.19 4.90
N GLY A 202 -28.05 10.97 4.42
CA GLY A 202 -29.27 10.20 4.74
C GLY A 202 -29.70 9.23 3.65
N ARG A 203 -29.14 9.33 2.44
CA ARG A 203 -29.46 8.39 1.36
C ARG A 203 -28.64 7.12 1.48
N TYR A 204 -27.34 7.23 1.75
CA TYR A 204 -26.43 6.09 1.84
C TYR A 204 -26.01 5.79 3.27
N HIS A 205 -25.78 6.85 4.05
CA HIS A 205 -25.39 6.78 5.46
C HIS A 205 -26.43 7.49 6.34
N PRO A 206 -26.75 6.97 7.53
CA PRO A 206 -27.62 7.65 8.49
C PRO A 206 -27.11 9.06 8.83
N ASP A 207 -28.02 10.01 8.98
CA ASP A 207 -27.70 11.34 9.49
C ASP A 207 -27.65 11.30 11.03
N ASN A 208 -26.45 11.15 11.56
CA ASN A 208 -26.18 11.14 13.01
C ASN A 208 -25.42 12.38 13.48
N LYS A 209 -25.36 13.43 12.65
CA LYS A 209 -24.65 14.69 12.90
C LYS A 209 -24.86 15.30 14.29
N GLU A 210 -26.07 15.17 14.81
CA GLU A 210 -26.49 15.77 16.09
C GLU A 210 -26.46 14.76 17.26
N LYS A 211 -25.90 13.56 17.04
CA LYS A 211 -25.94 12.44 17.99
C LYS A 211 -24.54 12.07 18.48
N PHE A 212 -23.74 13.08 18.82
CA PHE A 212 -22.47 12.84 19.48
C PHE A 212 -22.69 12.30 20.90
N LEU A 213 -22.09 11.16 21.22
CA LEU A 213 -22.35 10.40 22.45
C LEU A 213 -21.35 10.70 23.56
N PHE A 214 -20.19 11.27 23.21
CA PHE A 214 -19.05 11.45 24.12
C PHE A 214 -18.86 12.91 24.54
N GLY A 215 -19.86 13.76 24.32
CA GLY A 215 -19.84 15.18 24.67
C GLY A 215 -20.96 15.94 23.98
N GLU A 216 -20.70 17.21 23.68
CA GLU A 216 -21.61 18.07 22.91
C GLU A 216 -20.98 18.38 21.55
N SER A 217 -21.80 18.38 20.50
CA SER A 217 -21.36 18.83 19.17
C SER A 217 -21.14 20.34 19.19
N GLU A 218 -19.95 20.78 18.81
CA GLU A 218 -19.62 22.19 18.66
C GLU A 218 -19.89 22.65 17.21
N LEU A 219 -20.33 23.89 17.03
CA LEU A 219 -20.44 24.52 15.71
C LEU A 219 -19.20 25.38 15.49
N GLY A 220 -18.57 25.26 14.32
CA GLY A 220 -17.41 26.09 13.98
C GLY A 220 -17.20 26.20 12.48
N THR A 221 -16.49 27.26 12.07
CA THR A 221 -16.00 27.37 10.69
C THR A 221 -14.95 26.30 10.44
N LEU A 222 -14.78 25.86 9.18
CA LEU A 222 -13.76 24.87 8.87
C LEU A 222 -12.36 25.34 9.28
N GLU A 223 -12.06 26.63 9.10
CA GLU A 223 -10.78 27.23 9.49
C GLU A 223 -10.53 27.13 11.00
N ASP A 224 -11.50 27.52 11.83
CA ASP A 224 -11.36 27.45 13.30
C ASP A 224 -11.22 26.00 13.77
N VAL A 225 -12.00 25.08 13.20
CA VAL A 225 -11.97 23.66 13.55
C VAL A 225 -10.59 23.05 13.26
N ILE A 226 -9.98 23.40 12.13
CA ILE A 226 -8.60 22.99 11.82
C ILE A 226 -7.61 23.59 12.82
N GLY A 227 -7.76 24.88 13.17
CA GLY A 227 -6.92 25.51 14.20
C GLY A 227 -7.00 24.79 15.56
N PHE A 228 -8.20 24.38 15.98
CA PHE A 228 -8.38 23.61 17.21
C PHE A 228 -7.79 22.20 17.14
N LEU A 229 -7.91 21.53 15.99
CA LEU A 229 -7.29 20.23 15.75
C LEU A 229 -5.76 20.34 15.84
N GLU A 230 -5.16 21.36 15.23
CA GLU A 230 -3.72 21.63 15.29
C GLU A 230 -3.24 21.92 16.71
N GLU A 231 -4.01 22.71 17.48
CA GLU A 231 -3.70 22.97 18.89
C GLU A 231 -3.67 21.66 19.69
N ASP A 232 -4.71 20.83 19.56
CA ASP A 232 -4.80 19.55 20.24
C ASP A 232 -3.70 18.58 19.81
N LEU A 233 -3.34 18.55 18.53
CA LEU A 233 -2.22 17.74 18.01
C LEU A 233 -0.85 18.24 18.49
N SER A 234 -0.65 19.56 18.62
CA SER A 234 0.66 20.11 19.00
C SER A 234 0.98 19.95 20.49
N THR A 235 -0.02 19.89 21.36
CA THR A 235 0.17 19.87 22.82
C THR A 235 0.54 18.49 23.37
N GLY A 236 1.36 18.44 24.42
CA GLY A 236 1.65 17.19 25.14
C GLY A 236 2.72 16.27 24.50
N PRO A 237 2.76 14.98 24.87
CA PRO A 237 3.82 14.03 24.47
C PRO A 237 3.77 13.66 22.97
N PRO A 238 4.77 12.94 22.43
CA PRO A 238 4.76 12.34 21.08
C PRO A 238 3.42 11.73 20.67
N LYS A 239 3.00 11.96 19.42
CA LYS A 239 1.66 11.59 18.94
C LYS A 239 1.72 10.42 17.98
N VAL A 240 0.86 9.44 18.24
CA VAL A 240 0.59 8.34 17.33
C VAL A 240 -0.80 8.56 16.75
N LEU A 241 -0.85 8.89 15.46
CA LEU A 241 -2.10 9.08 14.76
C LEU A 241 -2.67 7.71 14.35
N ILE A 242 -3.93 7.48 14.65
CA ILE A 242 -4.65 6.25 14.38
C ILE A 242 -5.89 6.59 13.55
N GLY A 243 -6.21 5.77 12.57
CA GLY A 243 -7.49 5.92 11.89
C GLY A 243 -8.01 4.62 11.32
N HIS A 244 -9.11 4.76 10.59
CA HIS A 244 -9.76 3.73 9.82
C HIS A 244 -9.84 4.24 8.38
N ASP A 245 -8.97 3.73 7.51
CA ASP A 245 -8.68 4.34 6.19
C ASP A 245 -8.09 5.76 6.28
N LEU A 246 -7.00 5.89 7.03
CA LEU A 246 -6.32 7.19 7.25
C LEU A 246 -6.04 7.93 5.94
N LYS A 247 -5.76 7.21 4.86
CA LYS A 247 -5.50 7.82 3.56
C LYS A 247 -6.70 8.64 3.08
N SER A 248 -7.90 8.07 3.13
CA SER A 248 -9.13 8.75 2.71
C SER A 248 -9.44 9.95 3.61
N VAL A 249 -9.22 9.82 4.92
CA VAL A 249 -9.40 10.92 5.88
C VAL A 249 -8.46 12.09 5.59
N LEU A 250 -7.18 11.81 5.33
CA LEU A 250 -6.17 12.83 5.01
C LEU A 250 -6.41 13.47 3.63
N GLU A 251 -6.89 12.70 2.64
CA GLU A 251 -7.27 13.23 1.33
C GLU A 251 -8.50 14.15 1.40
N ALA A 252 -9.55 13.74 2.14
CA ALA A 252 -10.81 14.46 2.24
C ALA A 252 -10.68 15.84 2.89
N THR A 253 -9.77 15.95 3.86
CA THR A 253 -9.58 17.17 4.64
C THR A 253 -8.78 18.25 3.92
N GLN A 254 -8.16 17.92 2.76
CA GLN A 254 -7.11 18.74 2.14
C GLN A 254 -6.06 19.23 3.17
N ILE A 255 -5.93 18.48 4.27
CA ILE A 255 -4.95 18.62 5.33
C ILE A 255 -3.62 18.21 4.69
N VAL A 256 -3.08 19.13 3.91
CA VAL A 256 -1.70 19.08 3.44
C VAL A 256 -0.78 19.62 4.52
N ASN A 257 -1.30 20.29 5.57
CA ASN A 257 -0.41 20.88 6.58
C ASN A 257 -1.03 21.37 7.91
N PRO A 258 -1.96 20.69 8.62
CA PRO A 258 -1.80 20.70 10.07
C PRO A 258 -0.41 20.13 10.29
N ASN A 259 0.40 20.78 11.10
CA ASN A 259 1.82 20.50 11.21
C ASN A 259 2.04 19.06 11.75
N LEU A 260 1.84 18.04 10.92
CA LEU A 260 1.99 16.60 11.18
C LEU A 260 3.45 16.27 11.43
N ASP A 261 4.36 17.25 11.32
CA ASP A 261 5.67 17.23 11.95
C ASP A 261 5.60 16.86 13.44
N CYS A 262 4.46 17.06 14.11
CA CYS A 262 4.23 16.63 15.49
C CYS A 262 3.71 15.17 15.64
N VAL A 263 3.49 14.45 14.55
CA VAL A 263 3.08 13.04 14.53
C VAL A 263 4.29 12.16 14.24
N ASP A 264 4.64 11.33 15.22
CA ASP A 264 5.82 10.47 15.15
C ASP A 264 5.55 9.17 14.38
N GLU A 265 4.30 8.69 14.42
CA GLU A 265 3.90 7.41 13.83
C GLU A 265 2.43 7.45 13.40
N THR A 266 2.09 6.71 12.34
CA THR A 266 0.71 6.52 11.88
C THR A 266 0.33 5.05 11.88
N LEU A 267 -0.88 4.72 12.31
CA LEU A 267 -1.39 3.35 12.40
C LEU A 267 -2.82 3.27 11.85
N ASP A 268 -3.13 2.24 11.08
CA ASP A 268 -4.49 1.98 10.61
C ASP A 268 -5.07 0.75 11.33
N ILE A 269 -6.23 0.91 11.98
CA ILE A 269 -6.87 -0.20 12.71
C ILE A 269 -7.33 -1.32 11.78
N SER A 270 -7.55 -1.04 10.49
CA SER A 270 -7.93 -2.06 9.49
C SER A 270 -6.79 -3.03 9.21
N ASP A 271 -5.55 -2.53 9.20
CA ASP A 271 -4.37 -3.36 9.05
C ASP A 271 -4.16 -4.22 10.30
N LEU A 272 -4.31 -3.63 11.50
CA LEU A 272 -4.23 -4.36 12.77
C LEU A 272 -5.33 -5.43 12.90
N HIS A 273 -6.56 -5.12 12.52
CA HIS A 273 -7.68 -6.06 12.49
C HIS A 273 -7.41 -7.21 11.52
N THR A 274 -6.96 -6.90 10.30
CA THR A 274 -6.63 -7.92 9.29
C THR A 274 -5.56 -8.90 9.78
N VAL A 275 -4.63 -8.45 10.62
CA VAL A 275 -3.61 -9.30 11.25
C VAL A 275 -4.23 -10.25 12.28
N LYS A 276 -5.11 -9.73 13.15
CA LYS A 276 -5.70 -10.50 14.26
C LYS A 276 -6.79 -11.47 13.80
N PHE A 277 -7.68 -11.03 12.90
CA PHE A 277 -8.86 -11.79 12.48
C PHE A 277 -8.73 -12.41 11.09
N GLY A 278 -7.73 -11.98 10.31
CA GLY A 278 -7.64 -12.33 8.90
C GLY A 278 -8.66 -11.56 8.06
N GLY A 279 -8.48 -11.60 6.74
CA GLY A 279 -9.33 -10.85 5.81
C GLY A 279 -8.58 -10.58 4.52
N LYS A 280 -9.32 -10.26 3.45
CA LYS A 280 -8.72 -9.80 2.19
C LYS A 280 -8.98 -8.33 1.93
N ASP A 281 -10.14 -7.86 2.39
CA ASP A 281 -10.64 -6.51 2.15
C ASP A 281 -10.55 -5.72 3.47
N MET A 282 -10.44 -4.40 3.33
CA MET A 282 -10.50 -3.48 4.48
C MET A 282 -11.90 -3.60 5.11
N PRO A 283 -12.02 -4.08 6.36
CA PRO A 283 -13.32 -4.14 7.02
C PRO A 283 -13.83 -2.72 7.26
N GLY A 284 -15.14 -2.48 7.13
CA GLY A 284 -15.74 -1.23 7.64
C GLY A 284 -15.66 -1.14 9.15
N LEU A 285 -15.76 0.06 9.73
CA LEU A 285 -15.63 0.27 11.17
C LEU A 285 -16.60 -0.59 11.98
N SER A 286 -17.87 -0.65 11.58
CA SER A 286 -18.89 -1.52 12.20
C SER A 286 -18.43 -2.98 12.32
N ARG A 287 -17.83 -3.52 11.25
CA ARG A 287 -17.33 -4.88 11.23
C ARG A 287 -16.15 -5.08 12.17
N VAL A 288 -15.26 -4.10 12.28
CA VAL A 288 -14.14 -4.13 13.22
C VAL A 288 -14.67 -4.16 14.66
N LEU A 289 -15.66 -3.33 14.98
CA LEU A 289 -16.26 -3.26 16.31
C LEU A 289 -17.02 -4.54 16.67
N ASP A 290 -17.79 -5.10 15.73
CA ASP A 290 -18.48 -6.39 15.89
C ASP A 290 -17.50 -7.53 16.20
N ASP A 291 -16.43 -7.67 15.40
CA ASP A 291 -15.42 -8.72 15.58
C ASP A 291 -14.66 -8.56 16.90
N LEU A 292 -14.58 -7.33 17.40
CA LEU A 292 -13.99 -7.00 18.70
C LEU A 292 -14.99 -7.07 19.84
N GLU A 293 -16.28 -7.35 19.62
CA GLU A 293 -17.33 -7.32 20.64
C GLU A 293 -17.34 -5.96 21.39
N ILE A 294 -17.37 -4.86 20.64
CA ILE A 294 -17.56 -3.50 21.15
C ILE A 294 -18.96 -3.05 20.75
N ASP A 295 -19.80 -2.75 21.74
CA ASP A 295 -21.11 -2.17 21.48
C ASP A 295 -20.94 -0.74 20.96
N TYR A 296 -21.60 -0.43 19.85
CA TYR A 296 -21.52 0.89 19.23
C TYR A 296 -22.91 1.40 18.83
N TYR A 297 -23.04 2.72 18.87
CA TYR A 297 -24.26 3.44 18.51
C TYR A 297 -23.89 4.69 17.71
N CYS A 298 -24.79 5.08 16.80
CA CYS A 298 -24.68 6.33 16.04
C CYS A 298 -23.35 6.50 15.27
N LEU A 299 -22.87 5.43 14.58
CA LEU A 299 -21.83 5.57 13.55
C LEU A 299 -22.29 6.54 12.45
N HIS A 300 -21.36 7.09 11.68
CA HIS A 300 -21.58 8.24 10.80
C HIS A 300 -21.86 9.53 11.57
N ASN A 301 -21.14 9.65 12.67
CA ASN A 301 -20.93 10.89 13.40
C ASN A 301 -19.44 10.91 13.70
N ALA A 302 -18.72 11.87 13.12
CA ALA A 302 -17.27 11.82 13.09
C ALA A 302 -16.63 11.75 14.49
N GLY A 303 -17.27 12.35 15.50
CA GLY A 303 -16.82 12.28 16.89
C GLY A 303 -16.97 10.87 17.50
N ASN A 304 -18.13 10.24 17.29
CA ASN A 304 -18.37 8.87 17.72
C ASN A 304 -17.42 7.91 17.02
N ASP A 305 -17.26 8.05 15.70
CA ASP A 305 -16.41 7.18 14.89
C ASP A 305 -14.95 7.29 15.33
N ALA A 306 -14.44 8.50 15.56
CA ALA A 306 -13.11 8.71 16.12
C ALA A 306 -12.93 8.03 17.49
N HIS A 307 -13.92 8.13 18.38
CA HIS A 307 -13.90 7.45 19.68
C HIS A 307 -13.86 5.92 19.53
N TYR A 308 -14.74 5.35 18.71
CA TYR A 308 -14.79 3.90 18.51
C TYR A 308 -13.54 3.36 17.80
N ILE A 309 -12.92 4.14 16.91
CA ILE A 309 -11.60 3.81 16.34
C ILE A 309 -10.56 3.69 17.47
N MET A 310 -10.57 4.61 18.45
CA MET A 310 -9.66 4.57 19.60
C MET A 310 -9.91 3.35 20.47
N GLU A 311 -11.16 3.04 20.79
CA GLU A 311 -11.51 1.84 21.55
C GLU A 311 -11.10 0.55 20.82
N ALA A 312 -11.37 0.47 19.52
CA ALA A 312 -10.98 -0.64 18.68
C ALA A 312 -9.46 -0.82 18.68
N PHE A 313 -8.70 0.27 18.50
CA PHE A 313 -7.24 0.26 18.60
C PHE A 313 -6.80 -0.34 19.93
N LEU A 314 -7.27 0.21 21.05
CA LEU A 314 -6.88 -0.25 22.39
C LEU A 314 -7.22 -1.73 22.60
N LYS A 315 -8.35 -2.23 22.08
CA LYS A 315 -8.73 -3.65 22.19
C LYS A 315 -7.98 -4.57 21.22
N LEU A 316 -7.48 -4.04 20.09
CA LEU A 316 -6.63 -4.77 19.16
C LEU A 316 -5.23 -5.01 19.75
N VAL A 317 -4.67 -3.99 20.42
CA VAL A 317 -3.28 -4.00 20.90
C VAL A 317 -3.11 -4.41 22.37
N ARG A 318 -4.16 -4.43 23.19
CA ARG A 318 -4.11 -5.09 24.51
C ARG A 318 -4.08 -6.61 24.37
#